data_AF-A0A2E4H596-F1
#
_entry.id   AF-A0A2E4H596-F1
#
_cell.length_a   1.000
_cell.length_b   1.000
_cell.length_c   1.000
_cell.angle_alpha   90.00
_cell.angle_beta   90.00
_cell.angle_gamma   90.00
#
_symmetry.space_group_name_H-M   'P 1'
#
loop_
_entity.id
_entity.type
_entity.pdbx_description
1 polymer ?
#
loop_
_entity_poly.entity_id
_entity_poly.type
_entity_poly.pdbx_seq_one_letter_code
_entity_poly.pdbx_strand_id
1 'polypeptide(L)'
;MGRVAHAIAQESSFVTADVVEVQEYPQLAQAYGVRGVPQTVINNSVSFTGAVPESVFVQRVLEAVGIEIDLEDGHEHDSSDTTPLA
;
A
#
# COMPACT_ATOMS: atom_id res chain seq x y z
N MET A 1 0.94 7.66 4.92
CA MET A 1 0.47 7.04 3.66
C MET A 1 0.05 8.06 2.61
N GLY A 2 -0.49 9.23 2.97
CA GLY A 2 -0.93 10.24 1.99
C GLY A 2 0.10 10.66 0.93
N ARG A 3 1.39 10.79 1.30
CA ARG A 3 2.47 11.09 0.35
C ARG A 3 2.58 10.05 -0.78
N VAL A 4 2.59 8.76 -0.44
CA VAL A 4 2.72 7.67 -1.43
C VAL A 4 1.49 7.63 -2.33
N ALA A 5 0.28 7.75 -1.74
CA ALA A 5 -0.96 7.78 -2.51
C ALA A 5 -0.98 8.94 -3.53
N HIS A 6 -0.54 10.14 -3.12
CA HIS A 6 -0.44 11.29 -4.02
C HIS A 6 0.65 11.12 -5.08
N ALA A 7 1.79 10.52 -4.76
CA ALA A 7 2.83 10.22 -5.75
C ALA A 7 2.27 9.29 -6.85
N ILE A 8 1.54 8.23 -6.47
CA ILE A 8 0.88 7.33 -7.43
C ILE A 8 -0.15 8.08 -8.28
N ALA A 9 -0.97 8.93 -7.66
CA ALA A 9 -1.96 9.75 -8.37
C ALA A 9 -1.34 10.79 -9.32
N GLN A 10 -0.15 11.29 -8.98
CA GLN A 10 0.60 12.22 -9.83
C GLN A 10 1.17 11.53 -11.07
N GLU A 11 1.64 10.29 -10.93
CA GLU A 11 2.24 9.52 -12.02
C GLU A 11 1.21 8.85 -12.95
N SER A 12 -0.05 8.71 -12.50
CA SER A 12 -1.09 8.01 -13.26
C SER A 12 -2.42 8.76 -13.26
N SER A 13 -2.91 9.11 -14.45
CA SER A 13 -4.24 9.70 -14.63
C SER A 13 -5.40 8.76 -14.28
N PHE A 14 -5.12 7.47 -14.04
CA PHE A 14 -6.11 6.49 -13.62
C PHE A 14 -6.30 6.44 -12.10
N VAL A 15 -5.46 7.15 -11.33
CA VAL A 15 -5.48 7.11 -9.88
C VAL A 15 -5.79 8.51 -9.34
N THR A 16 -6.75 8.57 -8.42
CA THR A 16 -7.01 9.74 -7.57
C THR A 16 -6.74 9.36 -6.13
N ALA A 17 -6.23 10.30 -5.34
CA ALA A 17 -5.93 10.07 -3.93
C ALA A 17 -6.40 11.25 -3.08
N ASP A 18 -7.17 10.95 -2.06
CA ASP A 18 -7.61 11.91 -1.05
C ASP A 18 -7.16 11.46 0.34
N VAL A 19 -6.83 12.43 1.19
CA VAL A 19 -6.54 12.19 2.61
C VAL A 19 -7.66 12.78 3.42
N VAL A 20 -8.30 11.95 4.23
CA VAL A 20 -9.42 12.34 5.09
C VAL A 20 -8.98 12.34 6.55
N GLU A 21 -9.19 13.45 7.24
CA GLU A 21 -9.07 13.53 8.70
C GLU A 21 -10.29 12.85 9.33
N VAL A 22 -10.15 11.56 9.65
CA VAL A 22 -11.28 10.70 10.04
C VAL A 22 -12.01 11.18 11.30
N GLN A 23 -11.32 11.93 12.18
CA GLN A 23 -11.92 12.48 13.40
C GLN A 23 -13.01 13.53 13.11
N GLU A 24 -12.98 14.18 11.95
CA GLU A 24 -14.01 15.12 11.51
C GLU A 24 -15.24 14.42 10.91
N TYR A 25 -15.15 13.12 10.61
CA TYR A 25 -16.20 12.35 9.94
C TYR A 25 -16.52 11.02 10.66
N PRO A 26 -17.12 11.05 11.87
CA PRO A 26 -17.38 9.82 12.65
C PRO A 26 -18.25 8.78 11.93
N GLN A 27 -19.22 9.21 11.13
CA GLN A 27 -20.07 8.32 10.35
C GLN A 27 -19.28 7.59 9.24
N LEU A 28 -18.32 8.28 8.61
CA LEU A 28 -17.43 7.69 7.62
C LEU A 28 -16.48 6.69 8.28
N ALA A 29 -15.93 7.05 9.44
CA ALA A 29 -15.12 6.16 10.27
C ALA A 29 -15.85 4.83 10.55
N GLN A 30 -17.13 4.92 10.95
CA GLN A 30 -17.97 3.77 11.21
C GLN A 30 -18.26 2.97 9.93
N ALA A 31 -18.62 3.63 8.83
CA ALA A 31 -18.95 2.99 7.55
C ALA A 31 -17.78 2.17 6.97
N TYR A 32 -16.55 2.68 7.12
CA TYR A 32 -15.33 1.99 6.68
C TYR A 32 -14.65 1.17 7.79
N GLY A 33 -15.28 1.03 8.96
CA GLY A 33 -14.76 0.22 10.06
C GLY A 33 -13.39 0.66 10.57
N VAL A 34 -13.09 1.97 10.54
CA VAL A 34 -11.79 2.51 10.94
C VAL A 34 -11.58 2.31 12.44
N ARG A 35 -10.57 1.51 12.79
CA ARG A 35 -10.17 1.23 14.18
C ARG A 35 -8.83 1.83 14.56
N GLY A 36 -8.04 2.24 13.57
CA GLY A 36 -6.72 2.83 13.73
C GLY A 36 -6.31 3.57 12.46
N VAL A 37 -5.40 4.52 12.61
CA VAL A 37 -4.88 5.35 11.51
C VAL A 37 -3.36 5.16 11.37
N PRO A 38 -2.80 5.30 10.16
CA PRO A 38 -3.50 5.54 8.89
C PRO A 38 -4.28 4.29 8.42
N GLN A 39 -5.48 4.48 7.87
CA GLN A 39 -6.25 3.45 7.16
C GLN A 39 -6.31 3.85 5.68
N THR A 40 -5.98 2.92 4.79
CA THR A 40 -6.12 3.12 3.34
C THR A 40 -7.26 2.23 2.85
N VAL A 41 -8.13 2.79 2.00
CA VAL A 41 -9.19 2.06 1.31
C VAL A 41 -9.12 2.42 -0.17
N ILE A 42 -9.16 1.41 -1.04
CA ILE A 42 -9.04 1.55 -2.50
C ILE A 42 -10.28 0.93 -3.12
N ASN A 43 -11.01 1.72 -3.91
CA ASN A 43 -12.22 1.31 -4.64
C ASN A 43 -13.26 0.55 -3.80
N ASN A 44 -13.34 0.81 -2.48
CA ASN A 44 -14.17 0.07 -1.53
C ASN A 44 -13.94 -1.45 -1.51
N SER A 45 -12.87 -1.95 -2.13
CA SER A 45 -12.60 -3.37 -2.32
C SER A 45 -11.37 -3.82 -1.55
N VAL A 46 -10.28 -3.06 -1.62
CA VAL A 46 -9.04 -3.35 -0.89
C VAL A 46 -8.91 -2.37 0.27
N SER A 47 -8.49 -2.87 1.44
CA SER A 47 -8.24 -2.02 2.60
C SER A 47 -7.10 -2.56 3.45
N PHE A 48 -6.34 -1.66 4.08
CA PHE A 48 -5.29 -2.03 5.02
C PHE A 48 -5.02 -0.89 6.01
N THR A 49 -4.55 -1.28 7.20
CA THR A 49 -4.19 -0.37 8.29
C THR A 49 -2.67 -0.27 8.43
N GLY A 50 -2.17 0.91 8.77
CA GLY A 50 -0.78 1.17 9.06
C GLY A 50 0.05 1.58 7.84
N ALA A 51 1.35 1.66 8.06
CA ALA A 51 2.32 1.93 7.03
C ALA A 51 2.79 0.64 6.37
N VAL A 52 2.91 0.66 5.04
CA VAL A 52 3.49 -0.44 4.25
C VAL A 52 4.59 0.12 3.34
N PRO A 53 5.54 -0.71 2.87
CA PRO A 53 6.48 -0.34 1.82
C PRO A 53 5.75 0.14 0.56
N GLU A 54 6.40 1.01 -0.22
CA GLU A 54 5.81 1.58 -1.44
C GLU A 54 5.46 0.53 -2.48
N SER A 55 6.31 -0.50 -2.65
CA SER A 55 6.06 -1.65 -3.53
C SER A 55 4.75 -2.36 -3.15
N VAL A 56 4.56 -2.66 -1.87
CA VAL A 56 3.34 -3.27 -1.35
C VAL A 56 2.13 -2.36 -1.59
N PHE A 57 2.27 -1.04 -1.42
CA PHE A 57 1.18 -0.11 -1.70
C PHE A 57 0.74 -0.20 -3.17
N VAL A 58 1.68 -0.18 -4.11
CA VAL A 58 1.39 -0.30 -5.56
C VAL A 58 0.74 -1.65 -5.86
N GLN A 59 1.20 -2.74 -5.26
CA GLN A 59 0.57 -4.05 -5.38
C GLN A 59 -0.91 -4.00 -4.95
N ARG A 60 -1.23 -3.36 -3.81
CA ARG A 60 -2.63 -3.21 -3.35
C ARG A 60 -3.49 -2.37 -4.30
N VAL A 61 -2.91 -1.37 -4.97
CA VAL A 61 -3.62 -0.57 -5.98
C VAL A 61 -3.97 -1.43 -7.19
N LEU A 62 -3.04 -2.27 -7.64
CA LEU A 62 -3.24 -3.16 -8.79
C LEU A 62 -4.22 -4.30 -8.46
N GLU A 63 -4.13 -4.87 -7.25
CA GLU A 63 -5.10 -5.84 -6.72
C GLU A 63 -6.53 -5.28 -6.79
N ALA A 64 -6.72 -4.00 -6.43
CA ALA A 64 -8.03 -3.35 -6.42
C ALA A 64 -8.67 -3.17 -7.81
N VAL A 65 -7.92 -3.42 -8.89
CA VAL A 65 -8.42 -3.44 -10.28
C VAL A 65 -8.29 -4.83 -10.92
N GLY A 66 -8.02 -5.87 -10.14
CA GLY A 66 -7.94 -7.26 -10.60
C GLY A 66 -6.62 -7.63 -11.27
N ILE A 67 -5.55 -6.87 -11.01
CA ILE A 67 -4.20 -7.16 -11.48
C ILE A 67 -3.39 -7.73 -10.32
N GLU A 68 -3.16 -9.03 -10.35
CA GLU A 68 -2.27 -9.70 -9.40
C GLU A 68 -0.84 -9.62 -9.92
N ILE A 69 0.06 -9.12 -9.08
CA ILE A 69 1.49 -9.10 -9.33
C ILE A 69 2.24 -9.62 -8.11
N ASP A 70 3.09 -10.61 -8.34
CA ASP A 70 4.07 -11.06 -7.35
C ASP A 70 5.31 -10.18 -7.49
N LEU A 71 5.33 -9.10 -6.71
CA LEU A 71 6.58 -8.39 -6.47
C LEU A 71 7.38 -9.29 -5.54
N GLU A 72 8.31 -10.07 -6.09
CA GLU A 72 9.30 -10.80 -5.30
C GLU A 72 9.91 -9.78 -4.33
N ASP A 73 9.69 -9.99 -3.03
CA ASP A 73 10.41 -9.27 -1.99
C ASP A 73 11.87 -9.37 -2.37
N GLY A 74 12.56 -8.22 -2.50
CA GLY A 74 13.96 -8.20 -2.90
C GLY A 74 14.75 -9.12 -1.98
N HIS A 75 14.92 -10.38 -2.39
CA HIS A 75 15.78 -11.33 -1.74
C HIS A 75 17.15 -10.66 -1.83
N GLU A 76 17.65 -10.24 -0.67
CA GLU A 76 19.08 -10.13 -0.48
C GLU A 76 19.66 -11.38 -1.12
N HIS A 77 20.39 -11.21 -2.21
CA HIS A 77 21.31 -12.23 -2.68
C HIS A 77 22.25 -12.43 -1.50
N ASP A 78 21.94 -13.41 -0.64
CA ASP A 78 22.87 -13.92 0.34
C ASP A 78 24.07 -14.38 -0.49
N SER A 79 25.10 -13.54 -0.55
CA SER A 79 26.38 -13.88 -1.13
C SER A 79 27.04 -14.91 -0.22
N SER A 80 26.50 -16.12 -0.19
CA SER A 80 27.18 -17.32 0.26
C SER A 80 28.10 -17.80 -0.86
N ASP A 81 29.11 -16.99 -1.17
CA ASP A 81 30.31 -17.45 -1.86
C ASP A 81 31.45 -16.47 -1.53
N THR A 82 32.37 -16.77 -0.62
CA THR A 82 33.45 -17.73 -0.88
C THR A 82 34.26 -17.92 0.39
N THR A 83 34.51 -19.16 0.81
CA THR A 83 35.87 -19.69 1.05
C THR A 83 35.74 -21.21 1.23
N PRO A 84 36.25 -22.04 0.29
CA PRO A 84 36.34 -23.48 0.50
C PRO A 84 37.40 -23.79 1.57
N LEU A 85 37.07 -24.77 2.40
CA LEU A 85 37.93 -25.42 3.38
C LEU A 85 39.20 -25.95 2.70
N ALA A 86 40.37 -25.53 3.20
CA ALA A 86 41.66 -26.19 2.97
C ALA A 86 42.47 -26.16 4.26
#